data_AF-A0A7T7AMK8-F1
#
_entry.id   AF-A0A7T7AMK8-F1
#
_cell.length_a   1.000
_cell.length_b   1.000
_cell.length_c   1.000
_cell.angle_alpha   90.00
_cell.angle_beta   90.00
_cell.angle_gamma   90.00
#
_symmetry.space_group_name_H-M   'P 1'
#
loop_
_entity.id
_entity.type
_entity.pdbx_description
1 polymer ?
#
loop_
_entity_poly.entity_id
_entity_poly.type
_entity_poly.pdbx_seq_one_letter_code
_entity_poly.pdbx_strand_id
1 'polypeptide(L)'
;MSFDGIVTKSIVEQLQKLLINGKINKINQPEKNSLVFNIYNNKNNYKLLIDASSNSPRINITKNNFENPVQAPNFCMLLRKHIQGGSITNIEQVGLDRVIKIDVKSLDELGDFITKTLIIELMGKYSNIILTYKKDQKIIDSIKRITLDLSRIRQVLPGMEYSSIPDNKTDIMKEKIYPSEIISKLEKPVKLSRLFYMNYTGFSPQLGKEISYRANLDSDIKTSDLSEDNLKLIDLSFKDISNSIINKEYKFNIYKDSNNNYLDFHIIKLNHLGENYSSFENVSELIDDFYSQTTISDKVGQKISNLQKKVKTILNRNLSKLEKLKQEEVISSDREKYKVWADLISANSHLIKRGQTILEAENFYDPDLSLVEIKLDETKSPWENAQFYYKKYSKLKTSNKLLKTQIPKLESEIAYIYQVLESLKYINSNNEIDEIRDELESNGYLKKRKKPKIKSKPSLPLHYKNKNNNDIYIGKNNYQNDYLTLKFANKNDYFLHAKDVPGSHVILRGNNIVEEDIYDASMLAAYYSSQSQEDHVLVDYTLKKNVRKAKHAKPGMVYYDNYETKMVNLKEFNIDNYKKIEK
;
A
#
# COMPACT_ATOMS: atom_id res chain seq x y z
N MET A 1 -0.76 -16.76 7.95
CA MET A 1 -0.06 -15.98 8.98
C MET A 1 0.99 -16.89 9.55
N SER A 2 2.24 -16.48 9.42
CA SER A 2 3.46 -17.22 9.78
C SER A 2 3.60 -17.43 11.28
N PHE A 3 3.15 -16.45 12.06
CA PHE A 3 3.15 -16.51 13.52
C PHE A 3 1.98 -17.37 14.02
N ASP A 4 2.20 -18.68 14.07
CA ASP A 4 1.23 -19.66 14.52
C ASP A 4 1.50 -20.14 15.95
N GLY A 5 0.74 -21.13 16.41
CA GLY A 5 0.85 -21.66 17.77
C GLY A 5 2.18 -22.38 18.02
N ILE A 6 2.77 -22.94 16.96
CA ILE A 6 4.04 -23.67 17.02
C ILE A 6 5.20 -22.68 17.13
N VAL A 7 5.17 -21.60 16.35
CA VAL A 7 6.08 -20.45 16.55
C VAL A 7 5.92 -19.88 17.96
N THR A 8 4.67 -19.73 18.43
CA THR A 8 4.36 -19.24 19.78
C THR A 8 5.00 -20.11 20.87
N LYS A 9 5.00 -21.43 20.72
CA LYS A 9 5.66 -22.34 21.64
C LYS A 9 7.15 -22.08 21.74
N SER A 10 7.84 -21.99 20.60
CA SER A 10 9.28 -21.76 20.57
C SER A 10 9.67 -20.42 21.20
N ILE A 11 8.91 -19.35 20.94
CA ILE A 11 9.18 -18.06 21.58
C ILE A 11 8.90 -18.11 23.07
N VAL A 12 7.82 -18.76 23.54
CA VAL A 12 7.54 -18.90 24.97
C VAL A 12 8.68 -19.64 25.68
N GLU A 13 9.18 -20.73 25.10
CA GLU A 13 10.32 -21.47 25.65
C GLU A 13 11.60 -20.60 25.72
N GLN A 14 11.86 -19.80 24.69
CA GLN A 14 12.97 -18.85 24.70
C GLN A 14 12.78 -17.79 25.81
N LEU A 15 11.59 -17.21 25.93
CA LEU A 15 11.27 -16.20 26.93
C LEU A 15 11.34 -16.76 28.35
N GLN A 16 10.89 -17.99 28.59
CA GLN A 16 11.02 -18.67 29.87
C GLN A 16 12.49 -18.74 30.30
N LYS A 17 13.38 -19.18 29.39
CA LYS A 17 14.83 -19.29 29.66
C LYS A 17 15.48 -17.93 29.97
N LEU A 18 15.02 -16.86 29.33
CA LEU A 18 15.65 -15.54 29.43
C LEU A 18 15.05 -14.65 30.53
N LEU A 19 13.75 -14.73 30.80
CA LEU A 19 13.01 -13.68 31.51
C LEU A 19 12.37 -14.14 32.83
N ILE A 20 12.26 -15.44 33.12
CA ILE A 20 11.80 -15.90 34.44
C ILE A 20 12.73 -15.36 35.53
N ASN A 21 12.15 -14.87 36.63
CA ASN A 21 12.78 -14.12 37.72
C ASN A 21 13.34 -12.75 37.33
N GLY A 22 13.20 -12.33 36.06
CA GLY A 22 13.61 -11.03 35.58
C GLY A 22 12.75 -9.89 36.15
N LYS A 23 13.39 -8.74 36.43
CA LYS A 23 12.73 -7.54 36.94
C LYS A 23 12.36 -6.59 35.80
N ILE A 24 11.11 -6.15 35.74
CA ILE A 24 10.63 -5.19 34.74
C ILE A 24 11.06 -3.79 35.16
N ASN A 25 12.12 -3.25 34.57
CA ASN A 25 12.66 -1.94 34.93
C ASN A 25 11.86 -0.79 34.33
N LYS A 26 11.45 -0.94 33.07
CA LYS A 26 10.77 0.14 32.33
C LYS A 26 9.75 -0.43 31.37
N ILE A 27 8.61 0.25 31.27
CA ILE A 27 7.55 -0.06 30.31
C ILE A 27 7.34 1.15 29.40
N ASN A 28 7.34 0.90 28.10
CA ASN A 28 7.23 1.89 27.04
C ASN A 28 6.17 1.46 26.03
N GLN A 29 5.50 2.43 25.39
CA GLN A 29 4.50 2.20 24.36
C GLN A 29 4.81 3.09 23.15
N PRO A 30 5.74 2.68 22.26
CA PRO A 30 6.17 3.50 21.12
C PRO A 30 5.06 3.70 20.08
N GLU A 31 4.24 2.67 19.83
CA GLU A 31 3.10 2.74 18.91
C GLU A 31 1.78 2.38 19.62
N LYS A 32 0.65 2.72 18.99
CA LYS A 32 -0.69 2.56 19.58
C LYS A 32 -0.95 1.16 20.16
N ASN A 33 -0.51 0.11 19.48
CA ASN A 33 -0.73 -1.28 19.89
C ASN A 33 0.58 -2.03 20.22
N SER A 34 1.68 -1.32 20.47
CA SER A 34 3.01 -1.91 20.62
C SER A 34 3.64 -1.49 21.94
N LEU A 35 4.10 -2.46 22.73
CA LEU A 35 4.72 -2.26 24.03
C LEU A 35 6.16 -2.77 24.01
N VAL A 36 7.04 -2.07 24.72
CA VAL A 36 8.43 -2.46 24.92
C VAL A 36 8.71 -2.52 26.41
N PHE A 37 9.07 -3.69 26.90
CA PHE A 37 9.44 -3.93 28.29
C PHE A 37 10.95 -4.08 28.37
N ASN A 38 11.60 -3.24 29.18
CA ASN A 38 13.01 -3.40 29.51
C ASN A 38 13.09 -4.26 30.77
N ILE A 39 13.65 -5.46 30.64
CA ILE A 39 13.68 -6.47 31.69
C ILE A 39 15.14 -6.76 32.00
N TYR A 40 15.52 -6.62 33.27
CA TYR A 40 16.84 -6.99 33.74
C TYR A 40 16.80 -8.40 34.34
N ASN A 41 17.66 -9.28 33.82
CA ASN A 41 17.81 -10.63 34.35
C ASN A 41 19.22 -11.14 34.10
N ASN A 42 19.81 -11.90 35.03
CA ASN A 42 21.13 -12.52 34.87
C ASN A 42 22.23 -11.59 34.32
N LYS A 43 22.33 -10.37 34.87
CA LYS A 43 23.27 -9.31 34.43
C LYS A 43 23.06 -8.77 33.01
N ASN A 44 21.98 -9.14 32.34
CA ASN A 44 21.63 -8.68 31.00
C ASN A 44 20.36 -7.81 31.02
N ASN A 45 20.27 -6.87 30.08
CA ASN A 45 19.07 -6.09 29.83
C ASN A 45 18.42 -6.57 28.53
N TYR A 46 17.24 -7.15 28.65
CA TYR A 46 16.43 -7.62 27.52
C TYR A 46 15.36 -6.58 27.18
N LYS A 47 15.12 -6.35 25.89
CA LYS A 47 13.96 -5.58 25.42
C LYS A 47 12.94 -6.55 24.84
N LEU A 48 11.84 -6.75 25.54
CA LEU A 48 10.72 -7.56 25.07
C LEU A 48 9.74 -6.65 24.34
N LEU A 49 9.61 -6.86 23.03
CA LEU A 49 8.59 -6.22 22.19
C LEU A 49 7.32 -7.07 22.20
N ILE A 50 6.17 -6.44 22.44
CA ILE A 50 4.85 -7.05 22.33
C ILE A 50 4.02 -6.17 21.42
N ASP A 51 3.70 -6.66 20.22
CA ASP A 51 2.93 -5.93 19.22
C ASP A 51 1.60 -6.63 18.96
N ALA A 52 0.50 -5.91 19.19
CA ALA A 52 -0.87 -6.35 18.92
C ALA A 52 -1.49 -5.62 17.72
N SER A 53 -0.69 -5.08 16.81
CA SER A 53 -1.16 -4.54 15.54
C SER A 53 -1.75 -5.64 14.64
N SER A 54 -2.66 -5.24 13.75
CA SER A 54 -3.40 -6.19 12.90
C SER A 54 -2.51 -6.91 11.90
N ASN A 55 -1.44 -6.25 11.45
CA ASN A 55 -0.59 -6.73 10.34
C ASN A 55 0.64 -7.47 10.84
N SER A 56 1.20 -7.05 11.97
CA SER A 56 2.43 -7.61 12.51
C SER A 56 2.29 -7.98 13.99
N PRO A 57 1.29 -8.81 14.36
CA PRO A 57 1.16 -9.26 15.73
C PRO A 57 2.34 -10.17 16.09
N ARG A 58 3.09 -9.80 17.13
CA ARG A 58 4.29 -10.56 17.52
C ARG A 58 4.66 -10.33 18.97
N ILE A 59 5.47 -11.24 19.48
CA ILE A 59 6.26 -11.04 20.69
C ILE A 59 7.67 -11.55 20.39
N ASN A 60 8.69 -10.78 20.74
CA ASN A 60 10.09 -11.20 20.58
C ASN A 60 11.03 -10.33 21.41
N ILE A 61 12.23 -10.85 21.68
CA ILE A 61 13.34 -10.01 22.11
C ILE A 61 13.84 -9.23 20.90
N THR A 62 14.08 -7.93 21.07
CA THR A 62 14.53 -7.05 20.00
C THR A 62 15.78 -6.28 20.40
N LYS A 63 16.67 -6.06 19.43
CA LYS A 63 17.83 -5.17 19.58
C LYS A 63 17.49 -3.74 19.16
N ASN A 64 16.38 -3.55 18.44
CA ASN A 64 15.95 -2.28 17.90
C ASN A 64 15.64 -1.25 18.99
N ASN A 65 15.83 0.02 18.64
CA ASN A 65 15.45 1.16 19.45
C ASN A 65 14.16 1.76 18.88
N PHE A 66 13.25 2.15 19.78
CA PHE A 66 11.98 2.74 19.40
C PHE A 66 11.88 4.15 19.99
N GLU A 67 11.47 5.10 19.17
CA GLU A 67 11.12 6.43 19.64
C GLU A 67 9.83 6.37 20.46
N ASN A 68 9.84 7.00 21.62
CA ASN A 68 8.69 7.04 22.51
C ASN A 68 7.91 8.35 22.33
N PRO A 69 6.58 8.32 22.42
CA PRO A 69 5.80 9.55 22.45
C PRO A 69 6.16 10.38 23.69
N VAL A 70 6.10 11.72 23.54
CA VAL A 70 6.38 12.67 24.63
C VAL A 70 5.47 12.41 25.83
N GLN A 71 4.20 12.10 25.57
CA GLN A 71 3.23 11.69 26.59
C GLN A 71 2.94 10.19 26.45
N ALA A 72 3.10 9.44 27.55
CA ALA A 72 2.79 8.02 27.59
C ALA A 72 1.27 7.80 27.51
N PRO A 73 0.78 6.86 26.68
CA PRO A 73 -0.64 6.50 26.66
C PRO A 73 -1.15 5.94 27.99
N ASN A 74 -2.46 6.05 28.23
CA ASN A 74 -3.09 5.62 29.48
C ASN A 74 -2.79 4.17 29.85
N PHE A 75 -2.87 3.24 28.88
CA PHE A 75 -2.58 1.82 29.13
C PHE A 75 -1.11 1.60 29.54
N CYS A 76 -0.16 2.32 28.94
CA CYS A 76 1.24 2.30 29.37
C CYS A 76 1.39 2.78 30.81
N MET A 77 0.75 3.90 31.18
CA MET A 77 0.77 4.42 32.55
C MET A 77 0.15 3.42 33.55
N LEU A 78 -0.93 2.75 33.16
CA LEU A 78 -1.56 1.72 33.98
C LEU A 78 -0.62 0.52 34.21
N LEU A 79 0.04 0.02 33.16
CA LEU A 79 1.04 -1.03 33.31
C LEU A 79 2.20 -0.58 34.21
N ARG A 80 2.65 0.67 34.10
CA ARG A 80 3.68 1.22 34.99
C ARG A 80 3.24 1.21 36.44
N LYS A 81 1.99 1.61 36.72
CA LYS A 81 1.43 1.59 38.08
C LYS A 81 1.38 0.16 38.65
N HIS A 82 0.99 -0.82 37.83
CA HIS A 82 0.63 -2.15 38.34
C HIS A 82 1.74 -3.20 38.29
N ILE A 83 2.68 -3.14 37.33
CA ILE A 83 3.65 -4.22 37.09
C ILE A 83 5.10 -3.73 36.91
N GLN A 84 5.36 -2.44 36.72
CA GLN A 84 6.74 -1.94 36.66
C GLN A 84 7.41 -2.08 38.03
N GLY A 85 8.66 -2.51 38.03
CA GLY A 85 9.41 -2.90 39.23
C GLY A 85 9.11 -4.33 39.71
N GLY A 86 8.07 -4.97 39.18
CA GLY A 86 7.72 -6.36 39.49
C GLY A 86 8.66 -7.38 38.86
N SER A 87 8.63 -8.60 39.39
CA SER A 87 9.40 -9.76 38.92
C SER A 87 8.50 -10.72 38.14
N ILE A 88 8.97 -11.18 36.98
CA ILE A 88 8.28 -12.20 36.19
C ILE A 88 8.43 -13.56 36.88
N THR A 89 7.31 -14.18 37.20
CA THR A 89 7.27 -15.46 37.95
C THR A 89 6.92 -16.66 37.06
N ASN A 90 6.14 -16.44 36.00
CA ASN A 90 5.77 -17.48 35.05
C ASN A 90 5.56 -16.88 33.67
N ILE A 91 5.86 -17.66 32.63
CA ILE A 91 5.51 -17.37 31.24
C ILE A 91 4.99 -18.68 30.66
N GLU A 92 3.77 -18.69 30.15
CA GLU A 92 3.15 -19.90 29.61
C GLU A 92 2.32 -19.61 28.37
N GLN A 93 2.18 -20.62 27.52
CA GLN A 93 1.24 -20.64 26.41
C GLN A 93 -0.04 -21.37 26.82
N VAL A 94 -1.19 -20.91 26.36
CA VAL A 94 -2.47 -21.62 26.56
C VAL A 94 -2.60 -22.74 25.51
N GLY A 95 -2.28 -23.98 25.89
CA GLY A 95 -2.23 -25.10 24.94
C GLY A 95 -1.21 -24.83 23.83
N LEU A 96 -1.58 -25.14 22.58
CA LEU A 96 -0.87 -24.69 21.38
C LEU A 96 -1.50 -23.46 20.72
N ASP A 97 -2.34 -22.68 21.41
CA ASP A 97 -2.92 -21.47 20.83
C ASP A 97 -1.96 -20.27 20.92
N ARG A 98 -2.23 -19.20 20.17
CA ARG A 98 -1.45 -17.96 20.12
C ARG A 98 -1.79 -17.02 21.29
N VAL A 99 -1.97 -17.59 22.47
CA VAL A 99 -2.30 -16.88 23.70
C VAL A 99 -1.20 -17.15 24.73
N ILE A 100 -0.55 -16.08 25.17
CA ILE A 100 0.60 -16.12 26.08
C ILE A 100 0.21 -15.42 27.38
N LYS A 101 0.54 -16.01 28.51
CA LYS A 101 0.33 -15.43 29.84
C LYS A 101 1.67 -15.20 30.51
N ILE A 102 1.89 -13.98 30.99
CA ILE A 102 3.07 -13.59 31.76
C ILE A 102 2.61 -13.18 33.16
N ASP A 103 2.99 -13.95 34.17
CA ASP A 103 2.67 -13.63 35.56
C ASP A 103 3.74 -12.74 36.17
N VAL A 104 3.34 -11.58 36.67
CA VAL A 104 4.22 -10.62 37.32
C VAL A 104 3.82 -10.47 38.78
N LYS A 105 4.76 -10.75 39.67
CA LYS A 105 4.65 -10.46 41.09
C LYS A 105 5.12 -9.04 41.35
N SER A 106 4.27 -8.23 41.98
CA SER A 106 4.49 -6.80 42.22
C SER A 106 3.93 -6.43 43.59
N LEU A 107 4.46 -5.35 44.19
CA LEU A 107 3.87 -4.76 45.39
C LEU A 107 2.62 -3.97 44.99
N ASP A 108 1.62 -3.98 45.85
CA ASP A 108 0.46 -3.10 45.73
C ASP A 108 0.68 -1.78 46.48
N GLU A 109 -0.37 -0.96 46.57
CA GLU A 109 -0.31 0.35 47.25
C GLU A 109 -0.13 0.23 48.78
N LEU A 110 -0.44 -0.94 49.35
CA LEU A 110 -0.32 -1.23 50.78
C LEU A 110 1.00 -1.93 51.12
N GLY A 111 1.80 -2.28 50.11
CA GLY A 111 3.07 -2.99 50.27
C GLY A 111 2.93 -4.51 50.30
N ASP A 112 1.75 -5.05 50.00
CA ASP A 112 1.51 -6.49 49.90
C ASP A 112 1.85 -7.02 48.51
N PHE A 113 2.31 -8.27 48.44
CA PHE A 113 2.63 -8.90 47.17
C PHE A 113 1.37 -9.39 46.46
N ILE A 114 1.12 -8.84 45.26
CA ILE A 114 0.03 -9.27 44.37
C ILE A 114 0.62 -9.75 43.04
N THR A 115 0.12 -10.91 42.58
CA THR A 115 0.42 -11.44 41.24
C THR A 115 -0.65 -11.03 40.25
N LYS A 116 -0.21 -10.45 39.13
CA LYS A 116 -1.05 -10.04 38.00
C LYS A 116 -0.62 -10.82 36.77
N THR A 117 -1.55 -11.09 35.87
CA THR A 117 -1.28 -11.84 34.64
C THR A 117 -1.44 -10.89 33.45
N LEU A 118 -0.39 -10.76 32.64
CA LEU A 118 -0.44 -10.09 31.35
C LEU A 118 -0.73 -11.14 30.28
N ILE A 119 -1.93 -11.05 29.70
CA ILE A 119 -2.43 -11.96 28.67
C ILE A 119 -2.24 -11.29 27.32
N ILE A 120 -1.58 -12.00 26.40
CA ILE A 120 -1.22 -11.51 25.07
C ILE A 120 -1.83 -12.45 24.05
N GLU A 121 -2.77 -11.94 23.27
CA GLU A 121 -3.48 -12.70 22.25
C GLU A 121 -3.00 -12.23 20.87
N LEU A 122 -2.41 -13.12 20.08
CA LEU A 122 -1.85 -12.80 18.76
C LEU A 122 -2.74 -13.37 17.65
N MET A 123 -3.90 -12.72 17.43
CA MET A 123 -4.96 -13.13 16.50
C MET A 123 -5.14 -12.17 15.31
N GLY A 124 -4.08 -11.51 14.86
CA GLY A 124 -4.15 -10.52 13.77
C GLY A 124 -4.97 -9.29 14.16
N LYS A 125 -6.03 -8.99 13.39
CA LYS A 125 -6.91 -7.85 13.69
C LYS A 125 -7.52 -7.90 15.09
N TYR A 126 -7.71 -9.10 15.63
CA TYR A 126 -8.27 -9.32 16.97
C TYR A 126 -7.21 -9.42 18.07
N SER A 127 -5.92 -9.24 17.75
CA SER A 127 -4.86 -9.29 18.76
C SER A 127 -5.10 -8.29 19.88
N ASN A 128 -4.78 -8.66 21.11
CA ASN A 128 -4.99 -7.84 22.30
C ASN A 128 -3.91 -8.07 23.35
N ILE A 129 -3.78 -7.13 24.27
CA ILE A 129 -2.91 -7.21 25.45
C ILE A 129 -3.77 -6.80 26.62
N ILE A 130 -3.97 -7.70 27.57
CA ILE A 130 -4.95 -7.59 28.65
C ILE A 130 -4.21 -7.83 29.97
N LEU A 131 -4.39 -6.95 30.95
CA LEU A 131 -3.86 -7.14 32.29
C LEU A 131 -4.99 -7.60 33.20
N THR A 132 -4.80 -8.70 33.92
CA THR A 132 -5.77 -9.25 34.87
C THR A 132 -5.15 -9.48 36.25
N TYR A 133 -5.98 -9.59 37.28
CA TYR A 133 -5.57 -10.17 38.55
C TYR A 133 -5.48 -11.70 38.42
N LYS A 134 -4.40 -12.31 38.93
CA LYS A 134 -4.24 -13.77 38.81
C LYS A 134 -5.29 -14.55 39.60
N LYS A 135 -5.71 -14.01 40.76
CA LYS A 135 -6.62 -14.67 41.72
C LYS A 135 -8.02 -14.92 41.15
N ASP A 136 -8.63 -13.90 40.55
CA ASP A 136 -10.03 -13.92 40.11
C ASP A 136 -10.20 -13.60 38.62
N GLN A 137 -9.10 -13.52 37.87
CA GLN A 137 -9.09 -13.21 36.42
C GLN A 137 -9.82 -11.92 36.05
N LYS A 138 -10.08 -11.01 37.00
CA LYS A 138 -10.69 -9.71 36.70
C LYS A 138 -9.75 -8.84 35.88
N ILE A 139 -10.27 -8.31 34.78
CA ILE A 139 -9.56 -7.41 33.88
C ILE A 139 -9.33 -6.08 34.59
N ILE A 140 -8.06 -5.68 34.67
CA ILE A 140 -7.65 -4.36 35.14
C ILE A 140 -7.84 -3.37 33.99
N ASP A 141 -7.24 -3.66 32.83
CA ASP A 141 -7.48 -2.93 31.57
C ASP A 141 -6.91 -3.73 30.39
N SER A 142 -7.12 -3.23 29.17
CA SER A 142 -6.55 -3.78 27.94
C SER A 142 -6.07 -2.69 26.99
N ILE A 143 -5.13 -3.04 26.11
CA ILE A 143 -4.65 -2.13 25.06
C ILE A 143 -5.75 -1.84 24.02
N LYS A 144 -6.65 -2.81 23.79
CA LYS A 144 -7.89 -2.65 23.02
C LYS A 144 -9.10 -3.05 23.87
N ARG A 145 -9.92 -2.06 24.23
CA ARG A 145 -11.20 -2.26 24.91
C ARG A 145 -12.25 -2.75 23.91
N ILE A 146 -12.93 -3.84 24.22
CA ILE A 146 -13.93 -4.48 23.35
C ILE A 146 -15.30 -4.37 24.01
N THR A 147 -16.18 -3.57 23.42
CA THR A 147 -17.59 -3.42 23.83
C THR A 147 -18.50 -4.39 23.08
N LEU A 148 -19.77 -4.50 23.49
CA LEU A 148 -20.77 -5.35 22.83
C LEU A 148 -20.98 -5.02 21.35
N ASP A 149 -20.85 -3.74 20.98
CA ASP A 149 -20.98 -3.30 19.58
C ASP A 149 -19.85 -3.82 18.69
N LEU A 150 -18.67 -4.07 19.27
CA LEU A 150 -17.48 -4.52 18.56
C LEU A 150 -17.38 -6.05 18.50
N SER A 151 -17.88 -6.75 19.52
CA SER A 151 -17.87 -8.21 19.59
C SER A 151 -19.07 -8.71 20.39
N ARG A 152 -19.84 -9.61 19.77
CA ARG A 152 -20.91 -10.35 20.45
C ARG A 152 -20.40 -11.59 21.19
N ILE A 153 -19.15 -11.99 20.96
CA ILE A 153 -18.59 -13.24 21.50
C ILE A 153 -18.15 -13.04 22.95
N ARG A 154 -17.38 -11.97 23.21
CA ARG A 154 -16.92 -11.60 24.55
C ARG A 154 -16.57 -10.12 24.62
N GLN A 155 -16.76 -9.54 25.81
CA GLN A 155 -16.32 -8.18 26.15
C GLN A 155 -14.94 -8.21 26.78
N VAL A 156 -14.16 -7.15 26.58
CA VAL A 156 -12.86 -6.95 27.23
C VAL A 156 -12.84 -5.53 27.77
N LEU A 157 -13.30 -5.38 29.02
CA LEU A 157 -13.45 -4.10 29.71
C LEU A 157 -12.96 -4.22 31.17
N PRO A 158 -12.43 -3.14 31.77
CA PRO A 158 -12.07 -3.10 33.19
C PRO A 158 -13.21 -3.60 34.11
N GLY A 159 -12.84 -4.40 35.10
CA GLY A 159 -13.75 -4.97 36.11
C GLY A 159 -14.46 -6.26 35.70
N MET A 160 -14.50 -6.59 34.40
CA MET A 160 -15.08 -7.85 33.92
C MET A 160 -14.13 -9.03 34.13
N GLU A 161 -14.66 -10.24 34.25
CA GLU A 161 -13.86 -11.47 34.29
C GLU A 161 -13.33 -11.81 32.90
N TYR A 162 -12.05 -12.17 32.81
CA TYR A 162 -11.44 -12.62 31.56
C TYR A 162 -11.84 -14.06 31.24
N SER A 163 -12.29 -14.28 30.00
CA SER A 163 -12.52 -15.62 29.45
C SER A 163 -11.79 -15.81 28.11
N SER A 164 -11.12 -16.94 27.97
CA SER A 164 -10.58 -17.40 26.68
C SER A 164 -11.71 -17.94 25.80
N ILE A 165 -11.57 -17.78 24.48
CA ILE A 165 -12.51 -18.38 23.52
C ILE A 165 -12.15 -19.87 23.40
N PRO A 166 -13.04 -20.81 23.76
CA PRO A 166 -12.76 -22.23 23.61
C PRO A 166 -12.68 -22.62 22.12
N ASP A 167 -11.80 -23.55 21.80
CA ASP A 167 -11.71 -24.19 20.49
C ASP A 167 -11.78 -25.71 20.70
N ASN A 168 -12.51 -26.41 19.83
CA ASN A 168 -12.73 -27.87 19.92
C ASN A 168 -11.66 -28.66 19.15
N LYS A 169 -10.54 -28.01 18.84
CA LYS A 169 -9.44 -28.61 18.08
C LYS A 169 -8.55 -29.48 18.94
N THR A 170 -8.00 -30.52 18.32
CA THR A 170 -7.03 -31.41 18.92
C THR A 170 -5.72 -30.67 19.21
N ASP A 171 -5.24 -30.79 20.45
CA ASP A 171 -3.92 -30.31 20.85
C ASP A 171 -2.95 -31.50 20.82
N ILE A 172 -1.99 -31.47 19.88
CA ILE A 172 -1.00 -32.54 19.70
C ILE A 172 -0.08 -32.73 20.91
N MET A 173 -0.06 -31.78 21.85
CA MET A 173 0.68 -31.88 23.10
C MET A 173 -0.06 -32.72 24.15
N LYS A 174 -1.38 -32.93 23.99
CA LYS A 174 -2.23 -33.64 24.95
C LYS A 174 -2.66 -35.00 24.42
N GLU A 175 -3.02 -35.07 23.15
CA GLU A 175 -3.62 -36.26 22.55
C GLU A 175 -2.95 -36.59 21.22
N LYS A 176 -2.84 -37.89 20.91
CA LYS A 176 -2.28 -38.39 19.65
C LYS A 176 -3.42 -38.87 18.76
N ILE A 177 -4.01 -37.95 18.01
CA ILE A 177 -5.04 -38.25 16.99
C ILE A 177 -4.45 -37.94 15.62
N TYR A 178 -4.38 -38.95 14.75
CA TYR A 178 -3.81 -38.80 13.41
C TYR A 178 -4.79 -38.21 12.39
N PRO A 179 -4.30 -37.56 11.32
CA PRO A 179 -5.15 -37.00 10.28
C PRO A 179 -6.13 -38.00 9.66
N SER A 180 -5.74 -39.26 9.45
CA SER A 180 -6.62 -40.32 8.94
C SER A 180 -7.85 -40.55 9.83
N GLU A 181 -7.68 -40.51 11.15
CA GLU A 181 -8.77 -40.66 12.13
C GLU A 181 -9.74 -39.48 12.08
N ILE A 182 -9.25 -38.27 11.78
CA ILE A 182 -10.08 -37.08 11.63
C ILE A 182 -10.84 -37.17 10.30
N ILE A 183 -10.16 -37.54 9.22
CA ILE A 183 -10.75 -37.69 7.89
C ILE A 183 -11.91 -38.68 7.90
N SER A 184 -11.77 -39.82 8.60
CA SER A 184 -12.84 -40.83 8.69
C SER A 184 -14.11 -40.34 9.41
N LYS A 185 -14.00 -39.27 10.21
CA LYS A 185 -15.11 -38.67 10.98
C LYS A 185 -15.65 -37.38 10.36
N LEU A 186 -15.12 -36.93 9.22
CA LEU A 186 -15.57 -35.71 8.57
C LEU A 186 -16.97 -35.87 7.97
N GLU A 187 -17.89 -34.98 8.32
CA GLU A 187 -19.21 -34.91 7.68
C GLU A 187 -19.15 -34.45 6.22
N LYS A 188 -18.15 -33.65 5.86
CA LYS A 188 -17.98 -33.07 4.52
C LYS A 188 -16.51 -33.08 4.09
N PRO A 189 -16.23 -33.39 2.81
CA PRO A 189 -14.87 -33.33 2.30
C PRO A 189 -14.34 -31.89 2.31
N VAL A 190 -13.08 -31.75 2.70
CA VAL A 190 -12.36 -30.46 2.72
C VAL A 190 -11.08 -30.58 1.89
N LYS A 191 -10.49 -29.45 1.54
CA LYS A 191 -9.13 -29.44 0.96
C LYS A 191 -8.11 -29.92 2.00
N LEU A 192 -7.13 -30.71 1.58
CA LEU A 192 -6.13 -31.30 2.47
C LEU A 192 -5.37 -30.24 3.31
N SER A 193 -4.92 -29.15 2.69
CA SER A 193 -4.27 -28.03 3.40
C SER A 193 -5.13 -27.42 4.51
N ARG A 194 -6.46 -27.47 4.35
CA ARG A 194 -7.44 -26.91 5.28
C ARG A 194 -7.76 -27.85 6.44
N LEU A 195 -7.61 -29.15 6.26
CA LEU A 195 -7.80 -30.16 7.30
C LEU A 195 -7.02 -29.80 8.57
N PHE A 196 -5.75 -29.45 8.42
CA PHE A 196 -4.84 -29.30 9.55
C PHE A 196 -5.21 -28.13 10.48
N TYR A 197 -5.32 -26.90 9.95
CA TYR A 197 -5.61 -25.74 10.80
C TYR A 197 -7.07 -25.68 11.31
N MET A 198 -7.97 -26.45 10.68
CA MET A 198 -9.36 -26.57 11.15
C MET A 198 -9.49 -27.51 12.33
N ASN A 199 -8.65 -28.54 12.43
CA ASN A 199 -8.81 -29.60 13.42
C ASN A 199 -7.69 -29.66 14.46
N TYR A 200 -6.52 -29.08 14.19
CA TYR A 200 -5.40 -29.05 15.14
C TYR A 200 -5.12 -27.64 15.64
N THR A 201 -4.99 -27.50 16.96
CA THR A 201 -4.68 -26.24 17.62
C THR A 201 -3.26 -25.80 17.27
N GLY A 202 -3.09 -24.54 16.87
CA GLY A 202 -1.78 -23.94 16.60
C GLY A 202 -1.21 -24.16 15.20
N PHE A 203 -1.88 -24.95 14.34
CA PHE A 203 -1.42 -25.22 12.97
C PHE A 203 -1.81 -24.07 12.02
N SER A 204 -0.87 -23.64 11.20
CA SER A 204 -1.11 -22.66 10.13
C SER A 204 -1.44 -23.32 8.78
N PRO A 205 -2.06 -22.58 7.84
CA PRO A 205 -2.21 -23.04 6.46
C PRO A 205 -0.90 -23.46 5.79
N GLN A 206 0.22 -22.80 6.14
CA GLN A 206 1.54 -23.12 5.57
C GLN A 206 2.08 -24.44 6.09
N LEU A 207 1.88 -24.71 7.38
CA LEU A 207 2.21 -26.02 7.91
C LEU A 207 1.34 -27.12 7.28
N GLY A 208 0.05 -26.82 7.03
CA GLY A 208 -0.82 -27.74 6.29
C GLY A 208 -0.33 -28.05 4.87
N LYS A 209 0.16 -27.03 4.14
CA LYS A 209 0.80 -27.24 2.83
C LYS A 209 2.08 -28.04 2.94
N GLU A 210 2.89 -27.80 3.96
CA GLU A 210 4.12 -28.56 4.19
C GLU A 210 3.86 -30.03 4.48
N ILE A 211 2.87 -30.36 5.32
CA ILE A 211 2.49 -31.75 5.59
C ILE A 211 2.03 -32.44 4.31
N SER A 212 1.24 -31.73 3.49
CA SER A 212 0.77 -32.22 2.18
C SER A 212 1.95 -32.47 1.22
N TYR A 213 2.87 -31.52 1.16
CA TYR A 213 4.07 -31.59 0.32
C TYR A 213 4.98 -32.76 0.71
N ARG A 214 5.22 -32.96 2.02
CA ARG A 214 6.00 -34.11 2.52
C ARG A 214 5.34 -35.46 2.25
N ALA A 215 4.01 -35.48 2.18
CA ALA A 215 3.26 -36.67 1.76
C ALA A 215 3.24 -36.86 0.23
N ASN A 216 3.90 -35.98 -0.54
CA ASN A 216 3.88 -35.96 -2.01
C ASN A 216 2.46 -35.81 -2.59
N LEU A 217 1.63 -34.98 -1.96
CA LEU A 217 0.25 -34.73 -2.35
C LEU A 217 0.02 -33.24 -2.64
N ASP A 218 -0.85 -32.95 -3.60
CA ASP A 218 -1.34 -31.59 -3.82
C ASP A 218 -2.13 -31.13 -2.59
N SER A 219 -1.77 -29.97 -2.07
CA SER A 219 -2.41 -29.32 -0.93
C SER A 219 -3.90 -28.96 -1.15
N ASP A 220 -4.34 -28.91 -2.41
CA ASP A 220 -5.71 -28.60 -2.82
C ASP A 220 -6.59 -29.84 -3.10
N ILE A 221 -6.04 -31.06 -3.01
CA ILE A 221 -6.82 -32.30 -3.16
C ILE A 221 -7.92 -32.38 -2.09
N LYS A 222 -9.07 -32.94 -2.44
CA LYS A 222 -10.15 -33.17 -1.47
C LYS A 222 -9.89 -34.43 -0.66
N THR A 223 -10.29 -34.42 0.60
CA THR A 223 -10.16 -35.58 1.49
C THR A 223 -10.94 -36.81 1.02
N SER A 224 -11.98 -36.64 0.20
CA SER A 224 -12.72 -37.75 -0.42
C SER A 224 -11.93 -38.52 -1.47
N ASP A 225 -10.91 -37.89 -2.05
CA ASP A 225 -10.18 -38.41 -3.20
C ASP A 225 -8.85 -39.08 -2.77
N LEU A 226 -8.66 -39.26 -1.46
CA LEU A 226 -7.46 -39.86 -0.88
C LEU A 226 -7.62 -41.38 -0.81
N SER A 227 -6.63 -42.11 -1.36
CA SER A 227 -6.51 -43.56 -1.16
C SER A 227 -6.02 -43.90 0.26
N GLU A 228 -6.14 -45.17 0.66
CA GLU A 228 -5.59 -45.64 1.94
C GLU A 228 -4.08 -45.42 2.06
N ASP A 229 -3.33 -45.53 0.95
CA ASP A 229 -1.90 -45.27 0.96
C ASP A 229 -1.58 -43.78 1.11
N ASN A 230 -2.40 -42.90 0.52
CA ASN A 230 -2.29 -41.45 0.74
C ASN A 230 -2.52 -41.11 2.22
N LEU A 231 -3.49 -41.76 2.89
CA LEU A 231 -3.74 -41.56 4.31
C LEU A 231 -2.53 -41.97 5.17
N LYS A 232 -1.89 -43.10 4.87
CA LYS A 232 -0.66 -43.53 5.57
C LYS A 232 0.48 -42.52 5.39
N LEU A 233 0.68 -42.00 4.18
CA LEU A 233 1.72 -41.00 3.91
C LEU A 233 1.47 -39.69 4.66
N ILE A 234 0.21 -39.24 4.73
CA ILE A 234 -0.19 -38.06 5.51
C ILE A 234 0.08 -38.27 7.00
N ASP A 235 -0.28 -39.44 7.54
CA ASP A 235 -0.05 -39.73 8.96
C ASP A 235 1.45 -39.79 9.29
N LEU A 236 2.27 -40.37 8.41
CA LEU A 236 3.73 -40.38 8.56
C LEU A 236 4.30 -38.96 8.53
N SER A 237 3.94 -38.14 7.54
CA SER A 237 4.45 -36.77 7.44
C SER A 237 3.99 -35.89 8.61
N PHE A 238 2.75 -36.07 9.07
CA PHE A 238 2.21 -35.43 10.27
C PHE A 238 2.96 -35.87 11.53
N LYS A 239 3.24 -37.17 11.67
CA LYS A 239 3.99 -37.74 12.80
C LYS A 239 5.39 -37.16 12.87
N ASP A 240 6.09 -37.05 11.75
CA ASP A 240 7.45 -36.51 11.70
C ASP A 240 7.47 -35.04 12.17
N ILE A 241 6.56 -34.21 11.64
CA ILE A 241 6.45 -32.81 12.06
C ILE A 241 6.05 -32.70 13.53
N SER A 242 5.08 -33.49 13.98
CA SER A 242 4.63 -33.51 15.37
C SER A 242 5.76 -33.90 16.32
N ASN A 243 6.55 -34.92 15.97
CA ASN A 243 7.72 -35.33 16.74
C ASN A 243 8.77 -34.23 16.81
N SER A 244 9.09 -33.55 15.70
CA SER A 244 10.02 -32.41 15.74
C SER A 244 9.51 -31.28 16.64
N ILE A 245 8.19 -31.02 16.68
CA ILE A 245 7.58 -30.00 17.57
C ILE A 245 7.64 -30.43 19.05
N ILE A 246 7.40 -31.70 19.34
CA ILE A 246 7.42 -32.27 20.69
C ILE A 246 8.85 -32.34 21.22
N ASN A 247 9.79 -32.80 20.40
CA ASN A 247 11.21 -32.95 20.71
C ASN A 247 12.01 -31.64 20.65
N LYS A 248 11.37 -30.53 20.25
CA LYS A 248 11.96 -29.18 20.17
C LYS A 248 13.09 -29.06 19.13
N GLU A 249 12.97 -29.78 18.03
CA GLU A 249 13.90 -29.77 16.91
C GLU A 249 13.59 -28.61 15.95
N TYR A 250 13.88 -27.38 16.40
CA TYR A 250 13.56 -26.17 15.66
C TYR A 250 14.62 -25.78 14.62
N LYS A 251 14.16 -25.26 13.49
CA LYS A 251 14.96 -24.67 12.41
C LYS A 251 14.42 -23.28 12.07
N PHE A 252 15.14 -22.24 12.45
CA PHE A 252 14.68 -20.86 12.32
C PHE A 252 15.00 -20.31 10.92
N ASN A 253 14.06 -20.42 9.99
CA ASN A 253 14.27 -20.04 8.58
C ASN A 253 13.29 -18.95 8.10
N ILE A 254 13.82 -18.00 7.31
CA ILE A 254 13.04 -17.07 6.48
C ILE A 254 13.21 -17.45 5.02
N TYR A 255 12.10 -17.69 4.32
CA TYR A 255 12.04 -18.07 2.92
C TYR A 255 11.87 -16.84 2.02
N LYS A 256 12.50 -16.86 0.84
CA LYS A 256 12.52 -15.72 -0.09
C LYS A 256 12.12 -16.12 -1.51
N ASP A 257 11.55 -15.17 -2.25
CA ASP A 257 11.27 -15.33 -3.68
C ASP A 257 12.55 -15.19 -4.54
N SER A 258 12.41 -15.30 -5.86
CA SER A 258 13.51 -15.11 -6.81
C SER A 258 14.13 -13.71 -6.77
N ASN A 259 13.38 -12.72 -6.29
CA ASN A 259 13.79 -11.32 -6.18
C ASN A 259 14.31 -10.98 -4.77
N ASN A 260 14.56 -12.00 -3.93
CA ASN A 260 14.98 -11.88 -2.53
C ASN A 260 13.96 -11.18 -1.60
N ASN A 261 12.69 -11.04 -1.99
CA ASN A 261 11.65 -10.57 -1.08
C ASN A 261 11.24 -11.67 -0.11
N TYR A 262 10.90 -11.29 1.12
CA TYR A 262 10.52 -12.24 2.15
C TYR A 262 9.12 -12.79 1.86
N LEU A 263 9.02 -14.10 1.71
CA LEU A 263 7.76 -14.81 1.50
C LEU A 263 7.11 -15.17 2.84
N ASP A 264 7.84 -15.91 3.66
CA ASP A 264 7.33 -16.48 4.90
C ASP A 264 8.47 -16.87 5.84
N PHE A 265 8.16 -17.17 7.10
CA PHE A 265 9.10 -17.72 8.06
C PHE A 265 8.47 -18.86 8.84
N HIS A 266 9.28 -19.79 9.32
CA HIS A 266 8.81 -20.83 10.22
C HIS A 266 9.96 -21.40 11.05
N ILE A 267 9.61 -22.11 12.13
CA ILE A 267 10.56 -22.85 12.97
C ILE A 267 10.69 -24.34 12.57
N ILE A 268 10.02 -24.74 11.49
CA ILE A 268 10.06 -26.07 10.89
C ILE A 268 10.48 -25.84 9.44
N LYS A 269 11.37 -26.67 8.90
CA LYS A 269 11.78 -26.55 7.50
C LYS A 269 10.55 -26.75 6.60
N LEU A 270 10.18 -25.71 5.86
CA LEU A 270 9.13 -25.70 4.84
C LEU A 270 9.76 -26.01 3.47
N ASN A 271 9.75 -27.28 3.08
CA ASN A 271 10.33 -27.71 1.80
C ASN A 271 9.52 -27.21 0.60
N HIS A 272 8.20 -26.99 0.76
CA HIS A 272 7.34 -26.51 -0.33
C HIS A 272 7.64 -25.06 -0.78
N LEU A 273 8.38 -24.29 0.01
CA LEU A 273 8.81 -22.92 -0.34
C LEU A 273 10.20 -22.88 -1.01
N GLY A 274 10.80 -24.04 -1.26
CA GLY A 274 12.10 -24.16 -1.92
C GLY A 274 13.30 -23.99 -0.97
N GLU A 275 14.49 -23.95 -1.56
CA GLU A 275 15.77 -23.92 -0.82
C GLU A 275 16.36 -22.49 -0.68
N ASN A 276 15.70 -21.45 -1.22
CA ASN A 276 16.13 -20.07 -1.00
C ASN A 276 15.63 -19.54 0.36
N TYR A 277 16.42 -19.78 1.41
CA TYR A 277 16.13 -19.28 2.75
C TYR A 277 17.37 -18.77 3.49
N SER A 278 17.14 -17.91 4.47
CA SER A 278 18.14 -17.47 5.44
C SER A 278 17.87 -18.13 6.79
N SER A 279 18.91 -18.68 7.42
CA SER A 279 18.83 -19.34 8.72
C SER A 279 19.24 -18.39 9.85
N PHE A 280 18.65 -18.55 11.03
CA PHE A 280 18.90 -17.75 12.22
C PHE A 280 19.24 -18.63 13.42
N GLU A 281 19.91 -18.05 14.42
CA GLU A 281 20.29 -18.79 15.63
C GLU A 281 19.11 -18.98 16.60
N ASN A 282 18.18 -18.03 16.62
CA ASN A 282 17.04 -18.07 17.53
C ASN A 282 15.78 -17.40 16.96
N VAL A 283 14.63 -17.78 17.52
CA VAL A 283 13.31 -17.32 17.05
C VAL A 283 13.10 -15.81 17.19
N SER A 284 13.66 -15.17 18.22
CA SER A 284 13.54 -13.73 18.38
C SER A 284 14.24 -12.95 17.27
N GLU A 285 15.43 -13.35 16.85
CA GLU A 285 16.16 -12.70 15.74
C GLU A 285 15.45 -12.90 14.40
N LEU A 286 14.94 -14.11 14.14
CA LEU A 286 14.14 -14.40 12.95
C LEU A 286 12.86 -13.53 12.90
N ILE A 287 12.13 -13.42 14.01
CA ILE A 287 10.92 -12.59 14.08
C ILE A 287 11.28 -11.10 13.90
N ASP A 288 12.34 -10.61 14.57
CA ASP A 288 12.73 -9.21 14.51
C ASP A 288 13.15 -8.80 13.08
N ASP A 289 13.97 -9.63 12.42
CA ASP A 289 14.40 -9.39 11.05
C ASP A 289 13.23 -9.43 10.05
N PHE A 290 12.42 -10.50 10.09
CA PHE A 290 11.26 -10.65 9.19
C PHE A 290 10.31 -9.45 9.29
N TYR A 291 9.93 -9.08 10.52
CA TYR A 291 8.99 -7.98 10.70
C TYR A 291 9.61 -6.61 10.51
N SER A 292 10.91 -6.43 10.72
CA SER A 292 11.57 -5.15 10.42
C SER A 292 11.47 -4.81 8.94
N GLN A 293 11.66 -5.79 8.05
CA GLN A 293 11.62 -5.59 6.61
C GLN A 293 10.18 -5.51 6.09
N THR A 294 9.32 -6.44 6.49
CA THR A 294 7.93 -6.50 6.03
C THR A 294 7.08 -5.34 6.56
N THR A 295 7.24 -4.93 7.83
CA THR A 295 6.45 -3.82 8.41
C THR A 295 6.80 -2.48 7.74
N ILE A 296 8.07 -2.26 7.38
CA ILE A 296 8.48 -1.04 6.66
C ILE A 296 7.84 -1.03 5.28
N SER A 297 7.94 -2.13 4.54
CA SER A 297 7.34 -2.27 3.21
C SER A 297 5.82 -2.07 3.26
N ASP A 298 5.13 -2.70 4.21
CA ASP A 298 3.68 -2.58 4.40
C ASP A 298 3.24 -1.15 4.74
N LYS A 299 3.97 -0.47 5.65
CA LYS A 299 3.67 0.92 6.04
C LYS A 299 3.86 1.87 4.85
N VAL A 300 4.91 1.66 4.06
CA VAL A 300 5.18 2.40 2.81
C VAL A 300 4.05 2.14 1.80
N GLY A 301 3.72 0.88 1.53
CA GLY A 301 2.64 0.48 0.62
C GLY A 301 1.28 1.04 1.01
N GLN A 302 0.92 1.05 2.30
CA GLN A 302 -0.32 1.67 2.78
C GLN A 302 -0.36 3.18 2.58
N LYS A 303 0.76 3.87 2.85
CA LYS A 303 0.86 5.31 2.63
C LYS A 303 0.74 5.64 1.14
N ILE A 304 1.39 4.86 0.27
CA ILE A 304 1.27 4.97 -1.19
C ILE A 304 -0.17 4.75 -1.63
N SER A 305 -0.81 3.64 -1.22
CA SER A 305 -2.21 3.34 -1.58
C SER A 305 -3.17 4.44 -1.15
N ASN A 306 -3.00 4.98 0.06
CA ASN A 306 -3.82 6.09 0.57
C ASN A 306 -3.61 7.38 -0.22
N LEU A 307 -2.37 7.68 -0.62
CA LEU A 307 -2.06 8.85 -1.44
C LEU A 307 -2.61 8.68 -2.86
N GLN A 308 -2.39 7.51 -3.48
CA GLN A 308 -2.94 7.14 -4.78
C GLN A 308 -4.47 7.28 -4.81
N LYS A 309 -5.20 6.79 -3.79
CA LYS A 309 -6.66 6.96 -3.69
C LYS A 309 -7.07 8.44 -3.71
N LYS A 310 -6.34 9.30 -2.99
CA LYS A 310 -6.60 10.75 -2.97
C LYS A 310 -6.36 11.39 -4.34
N VAL A 311 -5.23 11.07 -4.96
CA VAL A 311 -4.86 11.58 -6.29
C VAL A 311 -5.85 11.11 -7.35
N LYS A 312 -6.24 9.83 -7.36
CA LYS A 312 -7.28 9.29 -8.26
C LYS A 312 -8.64 9.98 -8.07
N THR A 313 -8.99 10.34 -6.84
CA THR A 313 -10.24 11.10 -6.57
C THR A 313 -10.18 12.49 -7.23
N ILE A 314 -9.03 13.16 -7.20
CA ILE A 314 -8.83 14.45 -7.86
C ILE A 314 -8.88 14.27 -9.38
N LEU A 315 -8.21 13.25 -9.91
CA LEU A 315 -8.23 12.92 -11.34
C LEU A 315 -9.65 12.73 -11.86
N ASN A 316 -10.44 11.87 -11.21
CA ASN A 316 -11.81 11.57 -11.64
C ASN A 316 -12.70 12.83 -11.63
N ARG A 317 -12.54 13.71 -10.64
CA ARG A 317 -13.26 15.00 -10.61
C ARG A 317 -12.89 15.89 -11.80
N ASN A 318 -11.61 15.95 -12.14
CA ASN A 318 -11.14 16.75 -13.27
C ASN A 318 -11.58 16.16 -14.61
N LEU A 319 -11.57 14.84 -14.78
CA LEU A 319 -12.09 14.15 -15.97
C LEU A 319 -13.58 14.42 -16.19
N SER A 320 -14.41 14.26 -15.14
CA SER A 320 -15.84 14.60 -15.24
C SER A 320 -16.11 16.08 -15.52
N LYS A 321 -15.23 16.98 -15.05
CA LYS A 321 -15.31 18.40 -15.38
C LYS A 321 -14.94 18.64 -16.86
N LEU A 322 -13.90 17.98 -17.36
CA LEU A 322 -13.46 18.10 -18.75
C LEU A 322 -14.54 17.63 -19.72
N GLU A 323 -15.18 16.50 -19.43
CA GLU A 323 -16.28 15.96 -20.23
C GLU A 323 -17.42 16.99 -20.38
N LYS A 324 -17.85 17.62 -19.28
CA LYS A 324 -18.88 18.66 -19.29
C LYS A 324 -18.47 19.89 -20.11
N LEU A 325 -17.22 20.34 -19.97
CA LEU A 325 -16.72 21.49 -20.74
C LEU A 325 -16.62 21.17 -22.24
N LYS A 326 -16.22 19.95 -22.61
CA LYS A 326 -16.20 19.51 -24.02
C LYS A 326 -17.61 19.43 -24.61
N GLN A 327 -18.59 18.95 -23.85
CA GLN A 327 -20.00 18.99 -24.27
C GLN A 327 -20.49 20.43 -24.49
N GLU A 328 -20.16 21.36 -23.58
CA GLU A 328 -20.49 22.78 -23.74
C GLU A 328 -19.77 23.41 -24.94
N GLU A 329 -18.53 23.00 -25.22
CA GLU A 329 -17.76 23.47 -26.37
C GLU A 329 -18.44 23.09 -27.68
N VAL A 330 -18.89 21.85 -27.84
CA VAL A 330 -19.65 21.39 -29.01
C VAL A 330 -20.92 22.24 -29.20
N ILE A 331 -21.71 22.43 -28.13
CA ILE A 331 -22.93 23.26 -28.17
C ILE A 331 -22.61 24.73 -28.54
N SER A 332 -21.52 25.28 -28.02
CA SER A 332 -21.11 26.66 -28.30
C SER A 332 -20.46 26.86 -29.68
N SER A 333 -20.00 25.79 -30.32
CA SER A 333 -19.42 25.82 -31.66
C SER A 333 -20.51 25.97 -32.72
N ASP A 334 -21.66 25.33 -32.50
CA ASP A 334 -22.88 25.47 -33.31
C ASP A 334 -23.69 26.75 -32.98
N ARG A 335 -23.00 27.85 -32.68
CA ARG A 335 -23.63 29.13 -32.32
C ARG A 335 -24.05 29.96 -33.53
N GLU A 336 -23.36 29.79 -34.66
CA GLU A 336 -23.54 30.66 -35.85
C GLU A 336 -24.96 30.53 -36.42
N LYS A 337 -25.60 29.36 -36.28
CA LYS A 337 -27.02 29.18 -36.65
C LYS A 337 -27.95 30.16 -35.96
N TYR A 338 -27.68 30.56 -34.71
CA TYR A 338 -28.52 31.52 -34.00
C TYR A 338 -28.35 32.94 -34.52
N LYS A 339 -27.17 33.27 -35.06
CA LYS A 339 -26.97 34.54 -35.74
C LYS A 339 -27.75 34.55 -37.05
N VAL A 340 -27.60 33.49 -37.86
CA VAL A 340 -28.35 33.29 -39.11
C VAL A 340 -29.86 33.37 -38.86
N TRP A 341 -30.39 32.69 -37.84
CA TRP A 341 -31.81 32.78 -37.49
C TRP A 341 -32.25 34.18 -37.07
N ALA A 342 -31.43 34.91 -36.30
CA ALA A 342 -31.75 36.28 -35.92
C ALA A 342 -31.77 37.23 -37.13
N ASP A 343 -30.83 37.07 -38.05
CA ASP A 343 -30.73 37.83 -39.30
C ASP A 343 -31.95 37.53 -40.20
N LEU A 344 -32.34 36.25 -40.33
CA LEU A 344 -33.50 35.80 -41.11
C LEU A 344 -34.84 36.30 -40.55
N ILE A 345 -35.02 36.26 -39.22
CA ILE A 345 -36.21 36.82 -38.56
C ILE A 345 -36.28 38.33 -38.80
N SER A 346 -35.14 39.03 -38.73
CA SER A 346 -35.08 40.47 -38.93
C SER A 346 -35.45 40.85 -40.37
N ALA A 347 -34.89 40.13 -41.35
CA ALA A 347 -35.17 40.34 -42.78
C ALA A 347 -36.63 40.05 -43.16
N ASN A 348 -37.23 39.01 -42.57
CA ASN A 348 -38.61 38.58 -42.84
C ASN A 348 -39.63 39.13 -41.83
N SER A 349 -39.28 40.17 -41.08
CA SER A 349 -40.09 40.72 -39.99
C SER A 349 -41.51 41.13 -40.41
N HIS A 350 -41.68 41.57 -41.66
CA HIS A 350 -42.95 41.97 -42.25
C HIS A 350 -43.88 40.78 -42.60
N LEU A 351 -43.33 39.57 -42.72
CA LEU A 351 -44.07 38.34 -43.07
C LEU A 351 -44.55 37.57 -41.83
N ILE A 352 -44.02 37.89 -40.64
CA ILE A 352 -44.31 37.17 -39.40
C ILE A 352 -45.62 37.67 -38.79
N LYS A 353 -46.61 36.77 -38.65
CA LYS A 353 -47.91 37.07 -38.04
C LYS A 353 -47.85 36.94 -36.52
N ARG A 354 -48.71 37.70 -35.82
CA ARG A 354 -48.84 37.62 -34.36
C ARG A 354 -49.36 36.23 -33.97
N GLY A 355 -48.68 35.57 -33.02
CA GLY A 355 -49.02 34.21 -32.60
C GLY A 355 -48.36 33.09 -33.43
N GLN A 356 -47.51 33.42 -34.41
CA GLN A 356 -46.79 32.43 -35.21
C GLN A 356 -45.68 31.74 -34.41
N THR A 357 -45.59 30.42 -34.51
CA THR A 357 -44.65 29.58 -33.74
C THR A 357 -43.43 29.11 -34.54
N ILE A 358 -43.52 29.13 -35.88
CA ILE A 358 -42.46 28.69 -36.80
C ILE A 358 -42.39 29.69 -37.96
N LEU A 359 -41.18 30.12 -38.31
CA LEU A 359 -40.85 30.85 -39.53
C LEU A 359 -40.07 29.93 -40.47
N GLU A 360 -40.60 29.71 -41.66
CA GLU A 360 -39.84 29.13 -42.78
C GLU A 360 -39.25 30.29 -43.59
N ALA A 361 -37.92 30.32 -43.73
CA ALA A 361 -37.23 31.36 -44.47
C ALA A 361 -36.07 30.78 -45.29
N GLU A 362 -35.85 31.31 -46.48
CA GLU A 362 -34.69 30.99 -47.31
C GLU A 362 -33.41 31.52 -46.65
N ASN A 363 -32.45 30.62 -46.44
CA ASN A 363 -31.18 30.98 -45.85
C ASN A 363 -30.26 31.65 -46.88
N PHE A 364 -30.24 32.99 -46.91
CA PHE A 364 -29.38 33.76 -47.82
C PHE A 364 -27.86 33.65 -47.54
N TYR A 365 -27.43 32.90 -46.52
CA TYR A 365 -26.03 32.51 -46.32
C TYR A 365 -25.67 31.18 -46.99
N ASP A 366 -26.66 30.43 -47.48
CA ASP A 366 -26.48 29.18 -48.21
C ASP A 366 -26.58 29.46 -49.73
N PRO A 367 -25.57 29.08 -50.54
CA PRO A 367 -25.63 29.24 -52.00
C PRO A 367 -26.86 28.60 -52.65
N ASP A 368 -27.42 27.55 -52.05
CA ASP A 368 -28.59 26.83 -52.55
C ASP A 368 -29.93 27.38 -52.02
N LEU A 369 -29.90 28.49 -51.25
CA LEU A 369 -31.08 29.12 -50.63
C LEU A 369 -31.99 28.14 -49.89
N SER A 370 -31.37 27.21 -49.15
CA SER A 370 -32.10 26.19 -48.41
C SER A 370 -33.13 26.79 -47.44
N LEU A 371 -34.32 26.19 -47.37
CA LEU A 371 -35.37 26.59 -46.43
C LEU A 371 -35.00 26.13 -45.02
N VAL A 372 -35.05 27.07 -44.07
CA VAL A 372 -34.77 26.81 -42.65
C VAL A 372 -36.00 27.11 -41.82
N GLU A 373 -36.37 26.14 -40.96
CA GLU A 373 -37.41 26.32 -39.96
C GLU A 373 -36.85 26.94 -38.67
N ILE A 374 -37.38 28.09 -38.29
CA ILE A 374 -36.96 28.85 -37.11
C ILE A 374 -38.13 28.93 -36.12
N LYS A 375 -37.91 28.44 -34.89
CA LYS A 375 -38.93 28.53 -33.84
C LYS A 375 -39.08 29.96 -33.34
N LEU A 376 -40.31 30.40 -33.15
CA LEU A 376 -40.67 31.72 -32.62
C LEU A 376 -41.44 31.56 -31.31
N ASP A 377 -41.28 32.53 -30.41
CA ASP A 377 -42.13 32.69 -29.25
C ASP A 377 -43.36 33.53 -29.64
N GLU A 378 -44.54 32.92 -29.57
CA GLU A 378 -45.83 33.51 -29.95
C GLU A 378 -46.20 34.76 -29.14
N THR A 379 -45.61 34.91 -27.95
CA THR A 379 -45.85 36.05 -27.05
C THR A 379 -44.98 37.26 -27.37
N LYS A 380 -43.94 37.08 -28.20
CA LYS A 380 -42.93 38.09 -28.53
C LYS A 380 -43.15 38.68 -29.92
N SER A 381 -42.78 39.94 -30.09
CA SER A 381 -42.68 40.56 -31.42
C SER A 381 -41.57 39.92 -32.27
N PRO A 382 -41.61 40.06 -33.60
CA PRO A 382 -40.53 39.62 -34.49
C PRO A 382 -39.14 40.14 -34.07
N TRP A 383 -39.07 41.41 -33.68
CA TRP A 383 -37.83 42.03 -33.20
C TRP A 383 -37.35 41.42 -31.87
N GLU A 384 -38.25 41.14 -30.93
CA GLU A 384 -37.89 40.48 -29.66
C GLU A 384 -37.43 39.03 -29.86
N ASN A 385 -38.02 38.31 -30.83
CA ASN A 385 -37.57 36.98 -31.22
C ASN A 385 -36.16 37.01 -31.86
N ALA A 386 -35.90 37.95 -32.78
CA ALA A 386 -34.56 38.16 -33.33
C ALA A 386 -33.54 38.51 -32.22
N GLN A 387 -33.90 39.44 -31.33
CA GLN A 387 -33.06 39.86 -30.20
C GLN A 387 -32.78 38.72 -29.21
N PHE A 388 -33.74 37.81 -29.00
CA PHE A 388 -33.52 36.60 -28.21
C PHE A 388 -32.41 35.73 -28.82
N TYR A 389 -32.44 35.50 -30.13
CA TYR A 389 -31.42 34.72 -30.83
C TYR A 389 -30.05 35.42 -30.87
N TYR A 390 -29.99 36.75 -31.03
CA TYR A 390 -28.75 37.52 -30.88
C TYR A 390 -28.15 37.44 -29.48
N LYS A 391 -28.99 37.51 -28.43
CA LYS A 391 -28.55 37.30 -27.04
C LYS A 391 -28.01 35.89 -26.83
N LYS A 392 -28.67 34.88 -27.40
CA LYS A 392 -28.22 33.48 -27.34
C LYS A 392 -26.87 33.30 -28.04
N TYR A 393 -26.70 33.85 -29.25
CA TYR A 393 -25.42 33.88 -29.96
C TYR A 393 -24.32 34.53 -29.11
N SER A 394 -24.58 35.71 -28.56
CA SER A 394 -23.59 36.48 -27.77
C SER A 394 -23.15 35.72 -26.51
N LYS A 395 -24.09 35.06 -25.82
CA LYS A 395 -23.80 34.20 -24.65
C LYS A 395 -22.91 33.03 -25.03
N LEU A 396 -23.23 32.32 -26.13
CA LEU A 396 -22.44 31.18 -26.59
C LEU A 396 -21.06 31.59 -27.11
N LYS A 397 -20.94 32.76 -27.76
CA LYS A 397 -19.65 33.33 -28.19
C LYS A 397 -18.74 33.62 -26.99
N THR A 398 -19.27 34.21 -25.92
CA THR A 398 -18.53 34.46 -24.69
C THR A 398 -18.14 33.15 -23.99
N SER A 399 -19.05 32.18 -23.91
CA SER A 399 -18.73 30.85 -23.36
C SER A 399 -17.61 30.17 -24.16
N ASN A 400 -17.71 30.11 -25.49
CA ASN A 400 -16.69 29.51 -26.35
C ASN A 400 -15.30 30.13 -26.15
N LYS A 401 -15.21 31.47 -26.02
CA LYS A 401 -13.95 32.17 -25.73
C LYS A 401 -13.33 31.73 -24.40
N LEU A 402 -14.15 31.57 -23.35
CA LEU A 402 -13.67 31.08 -22.05
C LEU A 402 -13.26 29.62 -22.13
N LEU A 403 -14.06 28.77 -22.78
CA LEU A 403 -13.79 27.34 -22.94
C LEU A 403 -12.46 27.07 -23.65
N LYS A 404 -12.14 27.82 -24.71
CA LYS A 404 -10.84 27.77 -25.40
C LYS A 404 -9.62 28.01 -24.50
N THR A 405 -9.81 28.66 -23.35
CA THR A 405 -8.73 28.85 -22.35
C THR A 405 -8.81 27.85 -21.20
N GLN A 406 -10.01 27.46 -20.78
CA GLN A 406 -10.21 26.58 -19.63
C GLN A 406 -9.94 25.11 -19.95
N ILE A 407 -10.31 24.64 -21.14
CA ILE A 407 -10.12 23.23 -21.56
C ILE A 407 -8.63 22.88 -21.60
N PRO A 408 -7.75 23.63 -22.31
CA PRO A 408 -6.32 23.31 -22.32
C PRO A 408 -5.67 23.37 -20.93
N LYS A 409 -6.12 24.30 -20.07
CA LYS A 409 -5.65 24.39 -18.69
C LYS A 409 -6.03 23.16 -17.88
N LEU A 410 -7.27 22.69 -18.01
CA LEU A 410 -7.76 21.50 -17.32
C LEU A 410 -7.09 20.23 -17.85
N GLU A 411 -6.87 20.12 -19.15
CA GLU A 411 -6.12 19.03 -19.77
C GLU A 411 -4.67 18.99 -19.26
N SER A 412 -4.00 20.13 -19.14
CA SER A 412 -2.67 20.23 -18.53
C SER A 412 -2.66 19.82 -17.06
N GLU A 413 -3.69 20.19 -16.29
CA GLU A 413 -3.84 19.73 -14.89
C GLU A 413 -4.04 18.20 -14.81
N ILE A 414 -4.81 17.62 -15.73
CA ILE A 414 -5.02 16.17 -15.81
C ILE A 414 -3.71 15.46 -16.16
N ALA A 415 -2.97 15.95 -17.15
CA ALA A 415 -1.66 15.41 -17.53
C ALA A 415 -0.67 15.44 -16.36
N TYR A 416 -0.65 16.53 -15.59
CA TYR A 416 0.17 16.64 -14.38
C TYR A 416 -0.23 15.60 -13.32
N ILE A 417 -1.53 15.40 -13.09
CA ILE A 417 -2.00 14.39 -12.13
C ILE A 417 -1.63 12.97 -12.57
N TYR A 418 -1.67 12.67 -13.87
CA TYR A 418 -1.20 11.40 -14.42
C TYR A 418 0.31 11.20 -14.18
N GLN A 419 1.15 12.23 -14.39
CA GLN A 419 2.58 12.16 -14.06
C GLN A 419 2.80 11.84 -12.57
N VAL A 420 2.06 12.48 -11.67
CA VAL A 420 2.15 12.18 -10.23
C VAL A 420 1.76 10.73 -9.92
N LEU A 421 0.71 10.19 -10.57
CA LEU A 421 0.32 8.80 -10.39
C LEU A 421 1.39 7.83 -10.88
N GLU A 422 2.10 8.17 -11.96
CA GLU A 422 3.20 7.38 -12.48
C GLU A 422 4.39 7.36 -11.52
N SER A 423 4.80 8.54 -11.03
CA SER A 423 5.86 8.67 -10.02
C SER A 423 5.58 7.83 -8.76
N LEU A 424 4.31 7.69 -8.36
CA LEU A 424 3.92 6.88 -7.19
C LEU A 424 4.17 5.38 -7.34
N LYS A 425 4.38 4.85 -8.56
CA LYS A 425 4.66 3.42 -8.76
C LYS A 425 6.08 3.01 -8.37
N TYR A 426 7.03 3.93 -8.46
CA TYR A 426 8.46 3.66 -8.29
C TYR A 426 9.03 4.13 -6.94
N ILE A 427 8.15 4.48 -6.00
CA ILE A 427 8.53 4.96 -4.67
C ILE A 427 8.67 3.80 -3.71
N ASN A 428 9.83 3.74 -3.05
CA ASN A 428 10.16 2.67 -2.12
C ASN A 428 10.47 3.18 -0.70
N SER A 429 10.47 4.51 -0.49
CA SER A 429 10.83 5.10 0.80
C SER A 429 9.80 6.10 1.32
N ASN A 430 9.71 6.24 2.64
CA ASN A 430 8.81 7.24 3.24
C ASN A 430 9.19 8.69 2.88
N ASN A 431 10.48 8.96 2.66
CA ASN A 431 10.95 10.28 2.31
C ASN A 431 10.43 10.74 0.94
N GLU A 432 10.50 9.85 -0.05
CA GLU A 432 9.96 10.08 -1.40
C GLU A 432 8.43 10.28 -1.38
N ILE A 433 7.69 9.54 -0.53
CA ILE A 433 6.24 9.77 -0.35
C ILE A 433 5.99 11.19 0.18
N ASP A 434 6.76 11.63 1.17
CA ASP A 434 6.59 12.95 1.77
C ASP A 434 6.99 14.07 0.76
N GLU A 435 7.92 13.83 -0.16
CA GLU A 435 8.24 14.76 -1.27
C GLU A 435 7.08 14.94 -2.25
N ILE A 436 6.51 13.85 -2.78
CA ILE A 436 5.34 13.94 -3.68
C ILE A 436 4.17 14.60 -2.97
N ARG A 437 3.99 14.30 -1.69
CA ARG A 437 2.94 14.93 -0.93
C ARG A 437 3.17 16.43 -0.78
N ASP A 438 4.40 16.87 -0.49
CA ASP A 438 4.75 18.29 -0.41
C ASP A 438 4.54 18.98 -1.76
N GLU A 439 4.84 18.30 -2.87
CA GLU A 439 4.55 18.78 -4.23
C GLU A 439 3.06 19.04 -4.41
N LEU A 440 2.21 18.07 -4.01
CA LEU A 440 0.76 18.20 -4.09
C LEU A 440 0.19 19.25 -3.14
N GLU A 441 0.75 19.41 -1.93
CA GLU A 441 0.35 20.45 -0.97
C GLU A 441 0.75 21.86 -1.46
N SER A 442 1.94 21.99 -2.06
CA SER A 442 2.44 23.26 -2.63
C SER A 442 1.65 23.70 -3.86
N ASN A 443 1.17 22.73 -4.66
CA ASN A 443 0.31 22.99 -5.81
C ASN A 443 -1.18 23.15 -5.47
N GLY A 444 -1.57 23.01 -4.20
CA GLY A 444 -2.94 23.21 -3.73
C GLY A 444 -3.89 22.01 -3.90
N TYR A 445 -3.38 20.85 -4.31
CA TYR A 445 -4.17 19.63 -4.47
C TYR A 445 -4.49 18.95 -3.12
N LEU A 446 -3.62 19.13 -2.13
CA LEU A 446 -3.79 18.60 -0.78
C LEU A 446 -3.76 19.71 0.28
N LYS A 447 -4.50 19.50 1.37
CA LYS A 447 -4.45 20.38 2.55
C LYS A 447 -3.12 20.20 3.28
N LYS A 448 -2.50 21.33 3.66
CA LYS A 448 -1.27 21.36 4.47
C LYS A 448 -1.46 20.63 5.80
N ARG A 449 -0.46 19.85 6.22
CA ARG A 449 -0.45 19.17 7.54
C ARG A 449 -0.31 20.21 8.68
N LYS A 450 -0.98 19.96 9.82
CA LYS A 450 -0.96 20.86 11.00
C LYS A 450 0.28 20.73 11.90
N LYS A 451 1.09 19.67 11.77
CA LYS A 451 2.25 19.42 12.65
C LYS A 451 3.56 19.94 12.04
N PRO A 452 4.48 20.50 12.84
CA PRO A 452 5.78 20.96 12.37
C PRO A 452 6.63 19.76 11.90
N LYS A 453 7.38 19.96 10.82
CA LYS A 453 8.12 18.92 10.09
C LYS A 453 9.58 18.86 10.57
N ILE A 454 10.12 17.66 10.75
CA ILE A 454 11.57 17.44 10.73
C ILE A 454 11.98 17.50 9.25
N LYS A 455 12.87 18.42 8.86
CA LYS A 455 13.36 18.50 7.48
C LYS A 455 14.24 17.28 7.19
N SER A 456 13.72 16.32 6.44
CA SER A 456 14.54 15.26 5.83
C SER A 456 15.33 15.82 4.65
N LYS A 457 16.51 15.25 4.37
CA LYS A 457 17.26 15.56 3.15
C LYS A 457 16.46 15.08 1.93
N PRO A 458 16.39 15.85 0.83
CA PRO A 458 15.73 15.40 -0.39
C PRO A 458 16.41 14.13 -0.93
N SER A 459 15.60 13.21 -1.43
CA SER A 459 16.05 12.02 -2.14
C SER A 459 16.74 12.42 -3.45
N LEU A 460 17.73 11.61 -3.82
CA LEU A 460 18.47 11.80 -5.06
C LEU A 460 17.74 11.13 -6.24
N PRO A 461 17.89 11.68 -7.47
CA PRO A 461 17.53 10.97 -8.69
C PRO A 461 18.20 9.60 -8.75
N LEU A 462 17.58 8.66 -9.48
CA LEU A 462 18.24 7.39 -9.76
C LEU A 462 19.47 7.63 -10.64
N HIS A 463 20.52 6.87 -10.39
CA HIS A 463 21.78 6.96 -11.14
C HIS A 463 22.20 5.56 -11.57
N TYR A 464 22.27 5.37 -12.88
CA TYR A 464 22.74 4.15 -13.51
C TYR A 464 23.98 4.43 -14.35
N LYS A 465 24.77 3.39 -14.56
CA LYS A 465 25.82 3.37 -15.57
C LYS A 465 25.55 2.26 -16.57
N ASN A 466 25.68 2.58 -17.84
CA ASN A 466 25.61 1.60 -18.91
C ASN A 466 26.97 0.92 -19.14
N LYS A 467 27.04 0.01 -20.12
CA LYS A 467 28.26 -0.77 -20.43
C LYS A 467 29.45 0.11 -20.81
N ASN A 468 29.20 1.24 -21.47
CA ASN A 468 30.22 2.21 -21.85
C ASN A 468 30.58 3.17 -20.71
N ASN A 469 30.11 2.92 -19.48
CA ASN A 469 30.38 3.71 -18.28
C ASN A 469 29.85 5.16 -18.36
N ASN A 470 28.89 5.41 -19.26
CA ASN A 470 28.16 6.68 -19.34
C ASN A 470 27.12 6.77 -18.21
N ASP A 471 26.90 7.97 -17.70
CA ASP A 471 25.97 8.22 -16.61
C ASP A 471 24.55 8.44 -17.13
N ILE A 472 23.59 7.72 -16.56
CA ILE A 472 22.15 7.88 -16.84
C ILE A 472 21.44 8.28 -15.56
N TYR A 473 20.84 9.47 -15.55
CA TYR A 473 20.11 10.01 -14.41
C TYR A 473 18.61 10.04 -14.69
N ILE A 474 17.80 9.58 -13.72
CA ILE A 474 16.34 9.44 -13.89
C ILE A 474 15.62 10.11 -12.72
N GLY A 475 14.70 11.02 -13.02
CA GLY A 475 13.92 11.71 -12.00
C GLY A 475 12.79 10.83 -11.47
N LYS A 476 12.62 10.77 -10.15
CA LYS A 476 11.58 9.94 -9.50
C LYS A 476 10.24 10.66 -9.33
N ASN A 477 10.26 11.99 -9.38
CA ASN A 477 9.09 12.85 -9.24
C ASN A 477 9.26 14.12 -10.08
N ASN A 478 8.20 14.93 -10.18
CA ASN A 478 8.20 16.09 -11.06
C ASN A 478 9.18 17.19 -10.62
N TYR A 479 9.45 17.34 -9.32
CA TYR A 479 10.48 18.26 -8.85
C TYR A 479 11.89 17.79 -9.19
N GLN A 480 12.17 16.48 -9.12
CA GLN A 480 13.43 15.91 -9.57
C GLN A 480 13.57 16.00 -11.09
N ASN A 481 12.50 15.79 -11.85
CA ASN A 481 12.46 15.99 -13.30
C ASN A 481 12.84 17.43 -13.66
N ASP A 482 12.22 18.41 -13.00
CA ASP A 482 12.59 19.83 -13.15
C ASP A 482 14.05 20.10 -12.78
N TYR A 483 14.54 19.53 -11.67
CA TYR A 483 15.92 19.69 -11.23
C TYR A 483 16.91 19.12 -12.26
N LEU A 484 16.67 17.88 -12.72
CA LEU A 484 17.48 17.20 -13.72
C LEU A 484 17.54 18.02 -15.01
N THR A 485 16.38 18.39 -15.54
CA THR A 485 16.28 19.05 -16.84
C THR A 485 16.73 20.51 -16.80
N LEU A 486 16.42 21.26 -15.75
CA LEU A 486 16.63 22.72 -15.77
C LEU A 486 17.93 23.16 -15.09
N LYS A 487 18.36 22.46 -14.04
CA LYS A 487 19.49 22.87 -13.18
C LYS A 487 20.70 21.96 -13.28
N PHE A 488 20.50 20.65 -13.37
CA PHE A 488 21.57 19.66 -13.30
C PHE A 488 22.20 19.35 -14.66
N ALA A 489 21.39 19.24 -15.71
CA ALA A 489 21.85 18.84 -17.04
C ALA A 489 22.59 19.99 -17.77
N ASN A 490 23.71 19.64 -18.38
CA ASN A 490 24.51 20.50 -19.23
C ASN A 490 23.85 20.65 -20.60
N LYS A 491 24.21 21.69 -21.36
CA LYS A 491 23.60 21.98 -22.67
C LYS A 491 23.78 20.85 -23.70
N ASN A 492 24.85 20.07 -23.57
CA ASN A 492 25.21 18.99 -24.49
C ASN A 492 24.83 17.59 -23.97
N ASP A 493 24.20 17.50 -22.78
CA ASP A 493 23.66 16.24 -22.31
C ASP A 493 22.41 15.88 -23.16
N TYR A 494 22.15 14.60 -23.33
CA TYR A 494 20.92 14.14 -23.99
C TYR A 494 19.78 14.07 -22.97
N PHE A 495 18.63 14.61 -23.36
CA PHE A 495 17.36 14.50 -22.67
C PHE A 495 16.50 13.47 -23.40
N LEU A 496 15.90 12.55 -22.66
CA LEU A 496 14.99 11.53 -23.18
C LEU A 496 13.70 11.49 -22.36
N HIS A 497 12.58 11.25 -23.05
CA HIS A 497 11.25 11.13 -22.45
C HIS A 497 10.34 10.25 -23.32
N ALA A 498 9.48 9.44 -22.70
CA ALA A 498 8.52 8.61 -23.41
C ALA A 498 7.52 9.50 -24.19
N LYS A 499 7.29 9.19 -25.46
CA LYS A 499 6.56 10.07 -26.38
C LYS A 499 5.07 10.16 -26.02
N ASP A 500 4.58 11.39 -25.88
CA ASP A 500 3.16 11.72 -25.64
C ASP A 500 2.52 11.05 -24.41
N VAL A 501 3.33 10.49 -23.51
CA VAL A 501 2.85 9.78 -22.32
C VAL A 501 3.59 10.24 -21.05
N PRO A 502 2.95 10.14 -19.87
CA PRO A 502 3.61 10.42 -18.61
C PRO A 502 4.84 9.52 -18.38
N GLY A 503 5.98 10.12 -18.03
CA GLY A 503 7.17 9.37 -17.64
C GLY A 503 8.22 10.20 -16.94
N SER A 504 9.29 9.55 -16.52
CA SER A 504 10.46 10.20 -15.93
C SER A 504 11.28 10.96 -16.97
N HIS A 505 11.90 12.06 -16.56
CA HIS A 505 12.93 12.71 -17.36
C HIS A 505 14.24 11.95 -17.19
N VAL A 506 14.82 11.53 -18.32
CA VAL A 506 16.10 10.82 -18.34
C VAL A 506 17.18 11.72 -18.95
N ILE A 507 18.32 11.82 -18.26
CA ILE A 507 19.49 12.55 -18.73
C ILE A 507 20.63 11.57 -18.95
N LEU A 508 21.10 11.46 -20.20
CA LEU A 508 22.29 10.70 -20.56
C LEU A 508 23.49 11.66 -20.68
N ARG A 509 24.52 11.39 -19.90
CA ARG A 509 25.76 12.17 -19.82
C ARG A 509 26.97 11.26 -20.03
N GLY A 510 27.81 11.64 -20.99
CA GLY A 510 28.98 10.86 -21.37
C GLY A 510 29.84 11.60 -22.39
N ASN A 511 31.01 11.06 -22.66
CA ASN A 511 31.88 11.52 -23.75
C ASN A 511 31.72 10.55 -24.93
N ASN A 512 31.63 11.07 -26.16
CA ASN A 512 31.47 10.26 -27.39
C ASN A 512 30.30 9.26 -27.32
N ILE A 513 29.10 9.79 -27.01
CA ILE A 513 27.86 9.01 -26.95
C ILE A 513 27.57 8.36 -28.32
N VAL A 514 27.45 7.04 -28.33
CA VAL A 514 27.07 6.25 -29.51
C VAL A 514 25.60 5.87 -29.47
N GLU A 515 25.10 5.31 -30.57
CA GLU A 515 23.69 4.97 -30.72
C GLU A 515 23.19 3.94 -29.68
N GLU A 516 24.06 3.01 -29.25
CA GLU A 516 23.75 2.02 -28.21
C GLU A 516 23.50 2.69 -26.85
N ASP A 517 24.24 3.75 -26.51
CA ASP A 517 24.04 4.51 -25.27
C ASP A 517 22.68 5.22 -25.24
N ILE A 518 22.25 5.75 -26.39
CA ILE A 518 20.94 6.38 -26.55
C ILE A 518 19.83 5.33 -26.43
N TYR A 519 20.05 4.12 -26.99
CA TYR A 519 19.11 3.02 -26.85
C TYR A 519 18.96 2.58 -25.38
N ASP A 520 20.05 2.46 -24.64
CA ASP A 520 20.05 2.15 -23.20
C ASP A 520 19.26 3.18 -22.39
N ALA A 521 19.53 4.47 -22.62
CA ALA A 521 18.80 5.54 -21.95
C ALA A 521 17.31 5.57 -22.36
N SER A 522 17.00 5.22 -23.62
CA SER A 522 15.63 5.14 -24.11
C SER A 522 14.88 3.98 -23.46
N MET A 523 15.54 2.85 -23.26
CA MET A 523 14.97 1.69 -22.57
C MET A 523 14.61 2.03 -21.12
N LEU A 524 15.48 2.77 -20.43
CA LEU A 524 15.19 3.27 -19.09
C LEU A 524 14.06 4.31 -19.08
N ALA A 525 13.99 5.21 -20.06
CA ALA A 525 12.89 6.17 -20.19
C ALA A 525 11.54 5.46 -20.41
N ALA A 526 11.52 4.41 -21.22
CA ALA A 526 10.34 3.58 -21.44
C ALA A 526 9.94 2.80 -20.18
N TYR A 527 10.90 2.18 -19.47
CA TYR A 527 10.66 1.43 -18.25
C TYR A 527 10.10 2.29 -17.10
N TYR A 528 10.53 3.56 -16.99
CA TYR A 528 10.03 4.53 -16.02
C TYR A 528 8.92 5.43 -16.61
N SER A 529 8.09 4.88 -17.49
CA SER A 529 6.92 5.54 -18.08
C SER A 529 5.62 4.78 -17.83
N SER A 530 4.49 5.44 -18.12
CA SER A 530 3.18 4.80 -18.06
C SER A 530 3.00 3.65 -19.05
N GLN A 531 3.86 3.53 -20.07
CA GLN A 531 3.86 2.44 -21.05
C GLN A 531 4.83 1.30 -20.71
N SER A 532 5.32 1.22 -19.47
CA SER A 532 6.28 0.19 -19.02
C SER A 532 5.79 -1.27 -19.09
N GLN A 533 4.52 -1.52 -19.39
CA GLN A 533 3.95 -2.85 -19.60
C GLN A 533 3.73 -3.19 -21.07
N GLU A 534 3.94 -2.22 -21.97
CA GLU A 534 3.83 -2.43 -23.41
C GLU A 534 5.12 -3.06 -23.96
N ASP A 535 4.98 -3.89 -24.98
CA ASP A 535 6.12 -4.53 -25.62
C ASP A 535 7.02 -3.52 -26.34
N HIS A 536 6.41 -2.53 -26.99
CA HIS A 536 7.10 -1.52 -27.79
C HIS A 536 6.70 -0.12 -27.35
N VAL A 537 7.71 0.71 -27.05
CA VAL A 537 7.52 2.09 -26.57
C VAL A 537 8.29 3.06 -27.44
N LEU A 538 7.66 4.19 -27.78
CA LEU A 538 8.32 5.29 -28.48
C LEU A 538 8.92 6.27 -27.47
N VAL A 539 10.18 6.64 -27.67
CA VAL A 539 10.92 7.55 -26.81
C VAL A 539 11.51 8.66 -27.65
N ASP A 540 11.21 9.89 -27.28
CA ASP A 540 11.83 11.07 -27.88
C ASP A 540 13.16 11.36 -27.18
N TYR A 541 14.18 11.70 -27.96
CA TYR A 541 15.44 12.21 -27.44
C TYR A 541 15.90 13.46 -28.18
N THR A 542 16.54 14.36 -27.45
CA THR A 542 17.15 15.57 -28.00
C THR A 542 18.26 16.06 -27.08
N LEU A 543 19.04 17.04 -27.53
CA LEU A 543 19.99 17.72 -26.66
C LEU A 543 19.26 18.61 -25.66
N LYS A 544 19.71 18.64 -24.41
CA LYS A 544 19.09 19.44 -23.35
C LYS A 544 18.91 20.92 -23.71
N LYS A 545 19.79 21.50 -24.54
CA LYS A 545 19.67 22.89 -25.03
C LYS A 545 18.36 23.19 -25.78
N ASN A 546 17.70 22.16 -26.32
CA ASN A 546 16.43 22.23 -27.02
C ASN A 546 15.22 22.11 -26.09
N VAL A 547 15.44 21.81 -24.81
CA VAL A 547 14.37 21.62 -23.82
C VAL A 547 14.13 22.92 -23.06
N ARG A 548 12.87 23.35 -22.98
CA ARG A 548 12.46 24.60 -22.34
C ARG A 548 11.22 24.39 -21.47
N LYS A 549 11.04 25.28 -20.49
CA LYS A 549 9.86 25.30 -19.63
C LYS A 549 9.09 26.59 -19.80
N ALA A 550 7.78 26.49 -20.06
CA ALA A 550 6.93 27.67 -20.15
C ALA A 550 6.78 28.37 -18.78
N LYS A 551 6.65 29.69 -18.79
CA LYS A 551 6.42 30.49 -17.58
C LYS A 551 5.10 30.05 -16.94
N HIS A 552 5.14 29.70 -15.65
CA HIS A 552 4.00 29.16 -14.89
C HIS A 552 3.56 27.72 -15.20
N ALA A 553 4.30 26.98 -16.02
CA ALA A 553 4.07 25.54 -16.19
C ALA A 553 4.26 24.79 -14.87
N LYS A 554 3.46 23.73 -14.67
CA LYS A 554 3.57 22.86 -13.49
C LYS A 554 4.94 22.15 -13.44
N PRO A 555 5.41 21.71 -12.27
CA PRO A 555 6.60 20.87 -12.16
C PRO A 555 6.52 19.67 -13.12
N GLY A 556 7.65 19.27 -13.72
CA GLY A 556 7.71 18.15 -14.68
C GLY A 556 7.24 18.48 -16.09
N MET A 557 6.55 19.61 -16.31
CA MET A 557 6.07 20.00 -17.65
C MET A 557 7.14 20.79 -18.40
N VAL A 558 7.66 20.20 -19.47
CA VAL A 558 8.63 20.80 -20.40
C VAL A 558 8.15 20.64 -21.84
N TYR A 559 8.65 21.52 -22.71
CA TYR A 559 8.48 21.44 -24.15
C TYR A 559 9.86 21.32 -24.78
N TYR A 560 9.96 20.54 -25.84
CA TYR A 560 11.21 20.32 -26.56
C TYR A 560 10.96 20.37 -28.07
N ASP A 561 11.94 20.90 -28.79
CA ASP A 561 11.98 20.94 -30.25
C ASP A 561 13.19 20.13 -30.77
N ASN A 562 13.28 19.93 -32.09
CA ASN A 562 14.40 19.27 -32.74
C ASN A 562 14.77 17.92 -32.08
N TYR A 563 13.79 17.03 -31.97
CA TYR A 563 13.94 15.71 -31.37
C TYR A 563 13.87 14.61 -32.42
N GLU A 564 14.47 13.48 -32.09
CA GLU A 564 14.35 12.23 -32.83
C GLU A 564 13.56 11.24 -31.96
N THR A 565 12.81 10.33 -32.59
CA THR A 565 12.03 9.31 -31.87
C THR A 565 12.65 7.94 -32.12
N LYS A 566 12.93 7.20 -31.05
CA LYS A 566 13.40 5.81 -31.09
C LYS A 566 12.34 4.86 -30.57
N MET A 567 12.16 3.72 -31.22
CA MET A 567 11.32 2.64 -30.72
C MET A 567 12.19 1.65 -29.94
N VAL A 568 11.78 1.28 -28.73
CA VAL A 568 12.47 0.29 -27.88
C VAL A 568 11.57 -0.90 -27.58
N ASN A 569 12.16 -2.08 -27.39
CA ASN A 569 11.45 -3.32 -27.08
C ASN A 569 11.69 -3.74 -25.62
N LEU A 570 10.66 -3.62 -24.78
CA LEU A 570 10.75 -3.95 -23.36
C LEU A 570 10.73 -5.46 -23.06
N LYS A 571 10.43 -6.35 -24.03
CA LYS A 571 10.51 -7.81 -23.80
C LYS A 571 11.92 -8.29 -23.45
N GLU A 572 12.91 -7.62 -24.01
CA GLU A 572 14.33 -7.93 -23.83
C GLU A 572 14.96 -7.10 -22.70
N PHE A 573 14.16 -6.30 -22.00
CA PHE A 573 14.66 -5.44 -20.94
C PHE A 573 15.03 -6.25 -19.71
N ASN A 574 16.29 -6.12 -19.30
CA ASN A 574 16.74 -6.55 -18.00
C ASN A 574 17.41 -5.37 -17.28
N ILE A 575 16.83 -4.95 -16.16
CA ILE A 575 17.36 -3.85 -15.33
C ILE A 575 18.78 -4.15 -14.80
N ASP A 576 19.13 -5.43 -14.64
CA ASP A 576 20.43 -5.88 -14.14
C ASP A 576 21.58 -5.62 -15.13
N ASN A 577 21.27 -5.34 -16.40
CA ASN A 577 22.26 -4.91 -17.38
C ASN A 577 22.86 -3.52 -17.04
N TYR A 578 22.22 -2.78 -16.14
CA TYR A 578 22.62 -1.43 -15.74
C TYR A 578 23.14 -1.42 -14.31
N LYS A 579 24.37 -0.93 -14.13
CA LYS A 579 24.95 -0.81 -12.78
C LYS A 579 24.31 0.37 -12.06
N LYS A 580 23.41 0.08 -11.12
CA LYS A 580 22.84 1.09 -10.21
C LYS A 580 23.94 1.62 -9.28
N ILE A 581 24.08 2.94 -9.21
CA ILE A 581 24.99 3.62 -8.29
C ILE A 581 24.16 4.12 -7.10
N GLU A 582 24.35 3.49 -5.95
CA GLU A 582 23.79 3.97 -4.69
C GLU A 582 24.86 4.85 -4.01
N LYS A 583 24.46 6.05 -3.57
CA LYS A 583 25.35 7.02 -2.89
C LYS A 583 25.11 7.04 -1.39
#